data_AF-A0AAN2C004-F1
#
_entry.id   AF-A0AAN2C004-F1
#
_cell.length_a   1.000
_cell.length_b   1.000
_cell.length_c   1.000
_cell.angle_alpha   90.00
_cell.angle_beta   90.00
_cell.angle_gamma   90.00
#
_symmetry.space_group_name_H-M   'P 1'
#
loop_
_entity.id
_entity.type
_entity.pdbx_description
1 polymer ?
#
loop_
_entity_poly.entity_id
_entity_poly.type
_entity_poly.pdbx_seq_one_letter_code
_entity_poly.pdbx_strand_id
1 'polypeptide(L)'
;MLQNIKHPVLRSLFITLLASLSMMFVLPAHAEEAAHEGESAQILQAFNKQHRETEHAKSITDNDKQRIMFLLGVVLITLVMITGGLGIAMGVYGKQVFVAHMVFAALSMTLAVVHAIVGLVWFYPF
;
A
#
# COMPACT_ATOMS: atom_id res chain seq x y z
N MET A 1 11.31 36.49 21.95
CA MET A 1 12.39 35.58 21.51
C MET A 1 11.70 34.27 21.15
N LEU A 2 11.38 33.86 19.92
CA LEU A 2 11.80 34.18 18.54
C LEU A 2 10.58 34.09 17.57
N GLN A 3 10.53 35.03 16.62
CA GLN A 3 10.14 34.95 15.19
C GLN A 3 9.07 33.90 14.78
N ASN A 4 7.84 34.29 14.41
CA ASN A 4 7.43 34.94 13.15
C ASN A 4 7.94 34.21 11.88
N ILE A 5 7.27 33.11 11.51
CA ILE A 5 7.52 32.37 10.27
C ILE A 5 6.80 33.08 9.12
N LYS A 6 7.59 33.91 8.43
CA LYS A 6 7.25 34.68 7.24
C LYS A 6 7.21 33.79 5.99
N HIS A 7 6.08 33.23 5.59
CA HIS A 7 5.94 32.77 4.19
C HIS A 7 4.59 33.14 3.55
N PRO A 8 4.22 34.44 3.51
CA PRO A 8 3.06 34.89 2.71
C PRO A 8 3.22 34.55 1.22
N VAL A 9 4.47 34.46 0.75
CA VAL A 9 4.83 34.08 -0.63
C VAL A 9 4.51 32.61 -0.92
N LEU A 10 4.75 31.70 0.03
CA LEU A 10 4.48 30.26 -0.14
C LEU A 10 2.97 29.97 -0.17
N ARG A 11 2.19 30.68 0.66
CA ARG A 11 0.72 30.58 0.65
C ARG A 11 0.12 31.18 -0.62
N SER A 12 0.68 32.28 -1.12
CA SER A 12 0.28 32.89 -2.39
C SER A 12 0.59 31.96 -3.57
N LEU A 13 1.79 31.38 -3.61
CA LEU A 13 2.21 30.36 -4.60
C LEU A 13 1.28 29.15 -4.62
N PHE A 14 0.84 28.68 -3.45
CA PHE A 14 -0.07 27.54 -3.37
C PHE A 14 -1.46 27.87 -3.92
N ILE A 15 -1.95 29.10 -3.70
CA ILE A 15 -3.25 29.55 -4.21
C ILE A 15 -3.21 29.83 -5.71
N THR A 16 -2.13 30.42 -6.25
CA THR A 16 -1.96 30.57 -7.70
C THR A 16 -1.76 29.23 -8.41
N LEU A 17 -1.08 28.27 -7.79
CA LEU A 17 -0.94 26.91 -8.31
C LEU A 17 -2.30 26.20 -8.37
N LEU A 18 -3.14 26.33 -7.33
CA LEU A 18 -4.49 25.75 -7.31
C LEU A 18 -5.42 26.40 -8.33
N ALA A 19 -5.33 27.72 -8.51
CA ALA A 19 -6.13 28.46 -9.49
C ALA A 19 -5.72 28.10 -10.94
N SER A 20 -4.42 27.94 -11.20
CA SER A 20 -3.90 27.50 -12.50
C SER A 20 -4.32 26.07 -12.86
N LEU A 21 -4.49 25.18 -11.87
CA LEU A 21 -4.90 23.80 -12.10
C LEU A 21 -6.40 23.69 -12.50
N SER A 22 -7.23 24.64 -12.05
CA SER A 22 -8.66 24.69 -12.36
C SER A 22 -8.96 25.13 -13.81
N MET A 23 -8.05 25.89 -14.44
CA MET A 23 -8.23 26.40 -15.80
C MET A 23 -7.87 25.39 -16.91
N MET A 24 -7.24 24.27 -16.57
CA MET A 24 -6.86 23.20 -17.52
C MET A 24 -7.97 22.20 -17.83
N PHE A 25 -9.17 22.35 -17.24
CA PHE A 25 -10.27 21.37 -17.37
C PHE A 25 -11.38 21.75 -18.36
N VAL A 26 -11.19 22.76 -19.21
CA VAL A 26 -12.21 23.15 -20.20
C VAL A 26 -11.67 22.99 -21.62
N LEU A 27 -11.43 21.74 -22.01
CA LEU A 27 -11.37 21.38 -23.43
C LEU A 27 -12.81 21.09 -23.90
N PRO A 28 -13.32 21.75 -24.95
CA PRO A 28 -14.57 21.34 -25.56
C PRO A 28 -14.34 19.98 -26.22
N ALA A 29 -15.00 18.95 -25.70
CA ALA A 29 -15.09 17.66 -26.37
C ALA A 29 -16.00 17.86 -27.60
N HIS A 30 -15.41 18.02 -28.78
CA HIS A 30 -16.13 17.89 -30.04
C HIS A 30 -16.39 16.41 -30.29
N ALA A 31 -17.63 15.98 -30.10
CA ALA A 31 -18.11 14.70 -30.60
C ALA A 31 -18.40 14.86 -32.10
N GLU A 32 -17.49 14.37 -32.93
CA GLU A 32 -17.78 14.15 -34.35
C GLU A 32 -18.66 12.91 -34.46
N GLU A 33 -19.95 13.12 -34.70
CA GLU A 33 -20.95 12.06 -34.80
C GLU A 33 -20.83 11.40 -36.18
N ALA A 34 -19.77 10.60 -36.35
CA ALA A 34 -19.70 9.63 -37.42
C ALA A 34 -20.51 8.40 -36.99
N ALA A 35 -21.65 8.18 -37.64
CA ALA A 35 -22.51 7.03 -37.45
C ALA A 35 -21.72 5.72 -37.67
N HIS A 36 -21.28 5.10 -36.57
CA HIS A 36 -20.61 3.79 -36.55
C HIS A 36 -21.16 2.91 -35.42
N GLU A 37 -22.44 2.55 -35.53
CA GLU A 37 -23.15 1.65 -34.60
C GLU A 37 -22.46 0.28 -34.40
N GLY A 38 -21.58 -0.14 -35.32
CA GLY A 38 -20.80 -1.38 -35.21
C GLY A 38 -19.47 -1.25 -34.46
N GLU A 39 -18.84 -0.07 -34.48
CA GLU A 39 -17.49 0.14 -33.92
C GLU A 39 -17.55 0.30 -32.40
N SER A 40 -18.55 1.01 -31.87
CA SER A 40 -18.72 1.20 -30.43
C SER A 40 -18.98 -0.11 -29.68
N ALA A 41 -19.74 -1.03 -30.29
CA ALA A 41 -19.97 -2.36 -29.74
C ALA A 41 -18.68 -3.20 -29.72
N GLN A 42 -17.85 -3.07 -30.77
CA GLN A 42 -16.58 -3.77 -30.88
C GLN A 42 -15.52 -3.21 -29.92
N ILE A 43 -15.47 -1.90 -29.73
CA ILE A 43 -14.61 -1.24 -28.72
C ILE A 43 -15.03 -1.65 -27.32
N LEU A 44 -16.33 -1.66 -27.00
CA LEU A 44 -16.83 -2.09 -25.70
C LEU A 44 -16.49 -3.57 -25.44
N GLN A 45 -16.61 -4.42 -26.46
CA GLN A 45 -16.23 -5.84 -26.37
C GLN A 45 -14.73 -6.03 -26.19
N ALA A 46 -13.89 -5.29 -26.92
CA ALA A 46 -12.43 -5.32 -26.77
C ALA A 46 -12.00 -4.80 -25.38
N PHE A 47 -12.63 -3.74 -24.88
CA PHE A 47 -12.39 -3.21 -23.55
C PHE A 47 -12.83 -4.20 -22.45
N ASN A 48 -13.99 -4.85 -22.62
CA ASN A 48 -14.48 -5.86 -21.69
C ASN A 48 -13.60 -7.13 -21.70
N LYS A 49 -13.12 -7.54 -22.89
CA LYS A 49 -12.15 -8.64 -23.02
C LYS A 49 -10.81 -8.30 -22.37
N GLN A 50 -10.28 -7.11 -22.61
CA GLN A 50 -9.05 -6.63 -21.98
C GLN A 50 -9.22 -6.51 -20.45
N HIS A 51 -10.37 -6.02 -19.98
CA HIS A 51 -10.69 -5.96 -18.56
C HIS A 51 -10.73 -7.37 -17.94
N ARG A 52 -11.38 -8.34 -18.60
CA ARG A 52 -11.40 -9.75 -18.16
C ARG A 52 -10.01 -10.38 -18.12
N GLU A 53 -9.17 -10.14 -19.13
CA GLU A 53 -7.81 -10.67 -19.19
C GLU A 53 -6.90 -10.01 -18.14
N THR A 54 -7.06 -8.71 -17.89
CA THR A 54 -6.32 -7.97 -16.87
C THR A 54 -6.75 -8.37 -15.46
N GLU A 55 -8.05 -8.60 -15.22
CA GLU A 55 -8.58 -9.12 -13.96
C GLU A 55 -8.10 -10.56 -13.70
N HIS A 56 -8.00 -11.41 -14.72
CA HIS A 56 -7.44 -12.75 -14.57
C HIS A 56 -5.93 -12.74 -14.28
N ALA A 57 -5.18 -11.81 -14.90
CA ALA A 57 -3.76 -11.60 -14.63
C ALA A 57 -3.49 -10.92 -13.27
N LYS A 58 -4.45 -10.14 -12.76
CA LYS A 58 -4.41 -9.45 -11.45
C LYS A 58 -5.06 -10.27 -10.33
N SER A 59 -5.76 -11.36 -10.66
CA SER A 59 -6.26 -12.30 -9.68
C SER A 59 -5.08 -13.06 -9.07
N ILE A 60 -4.56 -12.54 -7.96
CA ILE A 60 -3.62 -13.29 -7.11
C ILE A 60 -4.31 -14.61 -6.78
N THR A 61 -3.75 -15.72 -7.29
CA THR A 61 -4.30 -17.06 -7.04
C THR A 61 -4.24 -17.36 -5.55
N ASP A 62 -5.16 -18.18 -5.05
CA ASP A 62 -5.20 -18.52 -3.62
C ASP A 62 -3.89 -19.18 -3.16
N ASN A 63 -3.19 -19.87 -4.06
CA ASN A 63 -1.85 -20.40 -3.81
C ASN A 63 -0.83 -19.30 -3.50
N ASP A 64 -0.92 -18.14 -4.16
CA ASP A 64 -0.02 -17.01 -3.94
C ASP A 64 -0.33 -16.32 -2.62
N LYS A 65 -1.63 -16.15 -2.27
CA LYS A 65 -2.05 -15.63 -0.97
C LYS A 65 -1.53 -16.51 0.17
N GLN A 66 -1.66 -17.82 0.04
CA GLN A 66 -1.14 -18.79 1.01
C GLN A 66 0.38 -18.73 1.13
N ARG A 67 1.11 -18.66 0.01
CA ARG A 67 2.58 -18.50 0.01
C ARG A 67 3.01 -17.22 0.70
N ILE A 68 2.37 -16.09 0.40
CA ILE A 68 2.68 -14.80 1.03
C ILE A 68 2.40 -14.85 2.54
N MET A 69 1.25 -15.38 2.97
CA MET A 69 0.97 -15.56 4.40
C MET A 69 2.02 -16.44 5.07
N PHE A 70 2.36 -17.58 4.47
CA PHE A 70 3.37 -18.47 5.02
C PHE A 70 4.73 -17.78 5.18
N LEU A 71 5.21 -17.06 4.14
CA LEU A 71 6.47 -16.34 4.20
C LEU A 71 6.47 -15.23 5.27
N LEU A 72 5.38 -14.47 5.39
CA LEU A 72 5.24 -13.49 6.48
C LEU A 72 5.29 -14.15 7.86
N GLY A 73 4.65 -15.31 8.01
CA GLY A 73 4.68 -16.10 9.25
C GLY A 73 6.08 -16.61 9.60
N VAL A 74 6.86 -17.08 8.62
CA VAL A 74 8.24 -17.55 8.83
C VAL A 74 9.14 -16.40 9.32
N VAL A 75 9.03 -15.22 8.70
CA VAL A 75 9.79 -14.04 9.13
C VAL A 75 9.39 -13.64 10.55
N LEU A 76 8.10 -13.66 10.88
CA LEU A 76 7.58 -13.39 12.22
C LEU A 76 8.16 -14.35 13.26
N ILE A 77 8.10 -15.66 13.01
CA ILE A 77 8.65 -16.67 13.93
C ILE A 77 10.15 -16.44 14.13
N THR A 78 10.88 -16.13 13.06
CA THR A 78 12.32 -15.87 13.14
C THR A 78 12.62 -14.65 14.00
N LEU A 79 11.89 -13.54 13.81
CA LEU A 79 12.03 -12.33 14.63
C LEU A 79 11.70 -12.59 16.10
N VAL A 80 10.67 -13.37 16.39
CA VAL A 80 10.28 -13.73 17.77
C VAL A 80 11.36 -14.60 18.42
N MET A 81 11.92 -15.57 17.70
CA MET A 81 13.01 -16.41 18.22
C MET A 81 14.26 -15.58 18.54
N ILE A 82 14.62 -14.62 17.68
CA ILE A 82 15.73 -13.68 17.93
C ILE A 82 15.41 -12.82 19.17
N THR A 83 14.22 -12.24 19.24
CA THR A 83 13.80 -11.39 20.36
C THR A 83 13.83 -12.15 21.68
N GLY A 84 13.34 -13.39 21.69
CA GLY A 84 13.37 -14.28 22.84
C GLY A 84 14.80 -14.64 23.26
N GLY A 85 15.66 -15.00 22.30
CA GLY A 85 17.07 -15.27 22.56
C GLY A 85 17.81 -14.06 23.15
N LEU A 86 17.55 -12.86 22.63
CA LEU A 86 18.06 -11.61 23.21
C LEU A 86 17.50 -11.36 24.61
N GLY A 87 16.21 -11.65 24.84
CA GLY A 87 15.57 -11.54 26.14
C GLY A 87 16.27 -12.42 27.19
N ILE A 88 16.57 -13.67 26.83
CA ILE A 88 17.34 -14.61 27.67
C ILE A 88 18.75 -14.07 27.93
N ALA A 89 19.43 -13.55 26.90
CA ALA A 89 20.76 -12.96 27.05
C ALA A 89 20.81 -11.77 28.02
N MET A 90 19.72 -11.00 28.13
CA MET A 90 19.63 -9.91 29.10
C MET A 90 19.23 -10.40 30.49
N GLY A 91 18.19 -11.22 30.58
CA GLY A 91 17.61 -11.64 31.85
C GLY A 91 18.50 -12.61 32.62
N VAL A 92 19.20 -13.50 31.92
CA VAL A 92 20.05 -14.54 32.54
C VAL A 92 21.52 -14.14 32.55
N TYR A 93 22.04 -13.63 31.42
CA TYR A 93 23.47 -13.36 31.26
C TYR A 93 23.86 -11.90 31.52
N GLY A 94 22.91 -11.02 31.82
CA GLY A 94 23.18 -9.61 32.14
C GLY A 94 23.80 -8.80 30.99
N LYS A 95 23.75 -9.30 29.75
CA LYS A 95 24.36 -8.64 28.59
C LYS A 95 23.51 -7.43 28.17
N GLN A 96 24.14 -6.30 27.86
CA GLN A 96 23.45 -5.10 27.42
C GLN A 96 23.01 -5.17 25.94
N VAL A 97 22.01 -6.01 25.64
CA VAL A 97 21.37 -6.11 24.31
C VAL A 97 19.95 -5.51 24.29
N PHE A 98 19.65 -4.63 25.25
CA PHE A 98 18.33 -4.02 25.46
C PHE A 98 17.79 -3.30 24.23
N VAL A 99 18.61 -2.44 23.62
CA VAL A 99 18.19 -1.67 22.44
C VAL A 99 17.84 -2.61 21.28
N ALA A 100 18.69 -3.60 21.01
CA ALA A 100 18.43 -4.58 19.96
C ALA A 100 17.16 -5.38 20.25
N HIS A 101 16.96 -5.85 21.48
CA HIS A 101 15.76 -6.58 21.88
C HIS A 101 14.49 -5.73 21.70
N MET A 102 14.50 -4.48 22.13
CA MET A 102 13.36 -3.57 21.98
C MET A 102 13.00 -3.32 20.52
N VAL A 103 14.01 -3.16 19.65
CA VAL A 103 13.78 -3.00 18.20
C VAL A 103 13.18 -4.26 17.59
N PHE A 104 13.73 -5.45 17.87
CA PHE A 104 13.18 -6.70 17.35
C PHE A 104 11.79 -7.03 17.92
N ALA A 105 11.52 -6.66 19.17
CA ALA A 105 10.20 -6.77 19.79
C ALA A 105 9.17 -5.87 19.08
N ALA A 106 9.52 -4.62 18.79
CA ALA A 106 8.64 -3.71 18.05
C ALA A 106 8.37 -4.21 16.62
N LEU A 107 9.40 -4.67 15.91
CA LEU A 107 9.28 -5.20 14.55
C LEU A 107 8.44 -6.50 14.49
N SER A 108 8.64 -7.41 15.44
CA SER A 108 7.83 -8.63 15.51
C SER A 108 6.37 -8.31 15.82
N MET A 109 6.09 -7.34 16.69
CA MET A 109 4.74 -6.91 17.01
C MET A 109 4.02 -6.29 15.80
N THR A 110 4.66 -5.37 15.09
CA THR A 110 4.05 -4.75 13.89
C THR A 110 3.80 -5.78 12.79
N LEU A 111 4.76 -6.68 12.56
CA LEU A 111 4.61 -7.75 11.59
C LEU A 111 3.49 -8.73 11.99
N ALA A 112 3.34 -9.05 13.28
CA ALA A 112 2.25 -9.88 13.78
C ALA A 112 0.87 -9.27 13.52
N VAL A 113 0.73 -7.96 13.74
CA VAL A 113 -0.52 -7.24 13.44
C VAL A 113 -0.81 -7.27 11.94
N VAL A 114 0.17 -6.97 11.09
CA VAL A 114 0.00 -7.02 9.63
C VAL A 114 -0.35 -8.43 9.17
N HIS A 115 0.35 -9.45 9.66
CA HIS A 115 0.09 -10.86 9.33
C HIS A 115 -1.33 -11.29 9.73
N ALA A 116 -1.80 -10.88 10.92
CA ALA A 116 -3.15 -11.15 11.36
C ALA A 116 -4.21 -10.46 10.49
N ILE A 117 -4.01 -9.18 10.15
CA ILE A 117 -4.94 -8.42 9.29
C ILE A 117 -5.00 -9.03 7.89
N VAL A 118 -3.84 -9.30 7.28
CA VAL A 118 -3.77 -9.92 5.94
C VAL A 118 -4.43 -11.29 5.93
N GLY A 119 -4.19 -12.09 6.97
CA GLY A 119 -4.87 -13.37 7.17
C GLY A 119 -6.39 -13.23 7.24
N LEU A 120 -6.89 -12.27 8.01
CA LEU A 120 -8.32 -12.02 8.13
C LEU A 120 -8.93 -11.56 6.78
N VAL A 121 -8.33 -10.56 6.14
CA VAL A 121 -8.85 -9.95 4.90
C VAL A 121 -8.84 -10.95 3.73
N TRP A 122 -7.82 -11.79 3.62
CA TRP A 122 -7.73 -12.73 2.50
C TRP A 122 -8.50 -14.04 2.69
N PHE A 123 -8.59 -14.55 3.92
CA PHE A 123 -9.20 -15.86 4.18
C PHE A 123 -10.59 -15.77 4.82
N TYR A 124 -11.01 -14.60 5.28
CA TYR A 124 -12.36 -14.35 5.79
C TYR A 124 -12.99 -13.09 5.18
N PRO A 125 -13.17 -13.04 3.84
CA PRO A 125 -13.94 -11.98 3.21
C PRO A 125 -15.42 -12.22 3.50
N PHE A 126 -15.98 -11.42 4.39
CA PHE A 126 -17.42 -11.36 4.71
C PHE A 126 -18.21 -10.74 3.55
#